data_AF-A0A1S2VGF6-F1
#
_entry.id   AF-A0A1S2VGF6-F1
#
_cell.length_a   1.000
_cell.length_b   1.000
_cell.length_c   1.000
_cell.angle_alpha   90.00
_cell.angle_beta   90.00
_cell.angle_gamma   90.00
#
_symmetry.space_group_name_H-M   'P 1'
#
loop_
_entity.id
_entity.type
_entity.pdbx_description
1 polymer ?
#
loop_
_entity_poly.entity_id
_entity_poly.type
_entity_poly.pdbx_seq_one_letter_code
_entity_poly.pdbx_strand_id
1 'polypeptide(L)'
;MLMPMKKTYLLSLFVLISMTTLAQNAALDSLTRLSRRYYNDQQPDLLYGLMGEGFQKQIASDQLRQTTQMLRMQLGDWQKADYKNTTNGVAKYEATFAKAVLDFYISRDSKGKIETFLFRPHQAEVQKAAVLPVSNPMRTALDKQVDSLARRYFAGQNGAGMSIGVVRNDSVFMYHYGETTKGSGQLPAANTIYEIGSVSKTFTATMLADAVRRGLVKLTDPVSNYLPASIPVLQKGGKPVTLLQLANHTSGLPRLPDNLFTANASETNPYKHYDRDALFSYLKSAKLNSAGTYEYSNLGAGLLGTVLEIVNKQPYEQMLTAEIGKPLGLAQTKLNLTSEDIRQFAQGHDAEGHAVSSWEFQALAGAGGIRSTLSDMLLYVKAELAKGDTPLSKDMQLTQQITFTNKQIVGLGWHKTRDGWFWHNGQTGGYSSFAGFEPTKKMAVVVLTNSAAELDPTSFALLRRLTK
;
A
#
# COMPACT_ATOMS: atom_id res chain seq x y z
N MET A 1 -62.70 -19.51 10.50
CA MET A 1 -62.00 -18.29 10.95
C MET A 1 -60.66 -18.26 10.21
N LEU A 2 -60.61 -17.53 9.10
CA LEU A 2 -59.50 -17.49 8.15
C LEU A 2 -58.45 -16.46 8.62
N MET A 3 -57.20 -16.87 8.73
CA MET A 3 -56.05 -15.97 8.84
C MET A 3 -55.06 -16.32 7.72
N PRO A 4 -54.68 -15.36 6.84
CA PRO A 4 -53.79 -15.65 5.73
C PRO A 4 -52.32 -15.40 6.08
N MET A 5 -51.46 -16.26 5.51
CA MET A 5 -50.02 -16.06 5.35
C MET A 5 -49.72 -14.70 4.69
N LYS A 6 -48.71 -13.98 5.21
CA LYS A 6 -48.01 -12.93 4.45
C LYS A 6 -46.56 -13.37 4.18
N LYS A 7 -46.25 -13.42 2.89
CA LYS A 7 -44.92 -13.61 2.29
C LYS A 7 -43.98 -12.49 2.74
N THR A 8 -42.80 -12.84 3.23
CA THR A 8 -41.68 -11.92 3.44
C THR A 8 -40.99 -11.70 2.10
N TYR A 9 -41.15 -10.52 1.50
CA TYR A 9 -40.32 -10.07 0.39
C TYR A 9 -39.08 -9.38 0.98
N LEU A 10 -37.90 -9.95 0.68
CA LEU A 10 -36.60 -9.33 0.92
C LEU A 10 -36.48 -8.15 -0.05
N LEU A 11 -36.62 -6.91 0.43
CA LEU A 11 -36.38 -5.71 -0.37
C LEU A 11 -34.95 -5.24 -0.13
N SER A 12 -34.16 -5.32 -1.19
CA SER A 12 -32.78 -4.86 -1.33
C SER A 12 -32.65 -3.39 -0.92
N LEU A 13 -31.80 -3.12 0.06
CA LEU A 13 -31.44 -1.77 0.50
C LEU A 13 -30.51 -1.14 -0.56
N PHE A 14 -31.08 -0.56 -1.61
CA PHE A 14 -30.35 0.36 -2.47
C PHE A 14 -30.04 1.62 -1.67
N VAL A 15 -28.75 1.91 -1.50
CA VAL A 15 -28.25 3.18 -0.97
C VAL A 15 -28.52 4.26 -2.03
N LEU A 16 -29.74 4.81 -2.00
CA LEU A 16 -30.02 6.13 -2.54
C LEU A 16 -29.50 7.14 -1.51
N ILE A 17 -28.25 7.56 -1.65
CA ILE A 17 -27.87 8.89 -1.16
C ILE A 17 -28.79 9.84 -1.92
N SER A 18 -29.81 10.35 -1.24
CA SER A 18 -30.80 11.21 -1.86
C SER A 18 -30.09 12.39 -2.53
N MET A 19 -30.41 12.70 -3.79
CA MET A 19 -29.84 13.87 -4.49
C MET A 19 -29.99 15.17 -3.69
N THR A 20 -30.94 15.21 -2.75
CA THR A 20 -31.14 16.32 -1.81
C THR A 20 -29.97 16.51 -0.83
N THR A 21 -29.34 15.44 -0.32
CA THR A 21 -28.19 15.55 0.60
C THR A 21 -26.91 15.97 -0.13
N LEU A 22 -26.66 15.42 -1.32
CA LEU A 22 -25.56 15.83 -2.20
C LEU A 22 -25.70 17.29 -2.65
N ALA A 23 -26.90 17.71 -3.07
CA ALA A 23 -27.18 19.09 -3.47
C ALA A 23 -27.12 20.08 -2.28
N GLN A 24 -27.51 19.63 -1.09
CA GLN A 24 -27.41 20.42 0.14
C GLN A 24 -25.95 20.65 0.54
N ASN A 25 -25.10 19.63 0.45
CA ASN A 25 -23.67 19.75 0.74
C ASN A 25 -22.95 20.66 -0.27
N ALA A 26 -23.23 20.50 -1.57
CA ALA A 26 -22.63 21.35 -2.62
C ALA A 26 -22.95 22.85 -2.45
N ALA A 27 -24.13 23.18 -1.93
CA ALA A 27 -24.51 24.55 -1.63
C ALA A 27 -23.80 25.09 -0.38
N LEU A 28 -23.65 24.28 0.66
CA LEU A 28 -22.91 24.65 1.88
C LEU A 28 -21.40 24.79 1.61
N ASP A 29 -20.82 23.96 0.74
CA ASP A 29 -19.45 24.10 0.27
C ASP A 29 -19.25 25.44 -0.45
N SER A 30 -20.23 25.83 -1.28
CA SER A 30 -20.19 27.09 -2.02
C SER A 30 -20.29 28.30 -1.08
N LEU A 31 -21.17 28.26 -0.09
CA LEU A 31 -21.26 29.30 0.95
C LEU A 31 -20.00 29.37 1.81
N THR A 32 -19.38 28.23 2.13
CA THR A 32 -18.11 28.14 2.86
C THR A 32 -16.97 28.79 2.07
N ARG A 33 -16.86 28.48 0.77
CA ARG A 33 -15.87 29.08 -0.13
C ARG A 33 -16.04 30.60 -0.26
N LEU A 34 -17.28 31.08 -0.44
CA LEU A 34 -17.59 32.51 -0.50
C LEU A 34 -17.27 33.20 0.83
N SER A 35 -17.62 32.58 1.96
CA SER A 35 -17.33 33.13 3.28
C SER A 35 -15.83 33.27 3.52
N ARG A 36 -15.04 32.25 3.17
CA ARG A 36 -13.58 32.28 3.22
C ARG A 36 -13.01 33.40 2.36
N ARG A 37 -13.51 33.55 1.14
CA ARG A 37 -13.08 34.59 0.21
C ARG A 37 -13.34 35.99 0.79
N TYR A 38 -14.57 36.28 1.20
CA TYR A 38 -14.93 37.59 1.74
C TYR A 38 -14.22 37.91 3.05
N TYR A 39 -13.95 36.90 3.88
CA TYR A 39 -13.09 37.05 5.06
C TYR A 39 -11.66 37.46 4.68
N ASN A 40 -11.02 36.73 3.76
CA ASN A 40 -9.63 37.02 3.34
C ASN A 40 -9.51 38.35 2.59
N ASP A 41 -10.49 38.68 1.76
CA ASP A 41 -10.52 39.91 0.95
C ASP A 41 -10.98 41.14 1.77
N GLN A 42 -11.30 40.97 3.06
CA GLN A 42 -11.81 42.03 3.96
C GLN A 42 -13.08 42.71 3.42
N GLN A 43 -14.03 41.90 2.98
CA GLN A 43 -15.33 42.34 2.47
C GLN A 43 -16.47 41.95 3.44
N PRO A 44 -16.51 42.51 4.66
CA PRO A 44 -17.46 42.11 5.69
C PRO A 44 -18.91 42.42 5.32
N ASP A 45 -19.17 43.42 4.49
CA ASP A 45 -20.52 43.72 3.99
C ASP A 45 -21.05 42.65 3.04
N LEU A 46 -20.18 42.10 2.19
CA LEU A 46 -20.53 40.97 1.31
C LEU A 46 -20.71 39.68 2.12
N LEU A 47 -19.89 39.48 3.15
CA LEU A 47 -20.06 38.37 4.10
C LEU A 47 -21.39 38.50 4.87
N TYR A 48 -21.73 39.69 5.36
CA TYR A 48 -23.01 39.98 6.02
C TYR A 48 -24.20 39.73 5.09
N GLY A 49 -24.04 40.03 3.80
CA GLY A 49 -25.03 39.75 2.76
C GLY A 49 -25.31 38.26 2.53
N LEU A 50 -24.43 37.35 2.96
CA LEU A 50 -24.68 35.91 2.95
C LEU A 50 -25.57 35.44 4.12
N MET A 51 -25.68 36.24 5.19
CA MET A 51 -26.36 35.87 6.43
C MET A 51 -27.89 36.01 6.30
N GLY A 52 -28.61 35.10 6.95
CA GLY A 52 -30.07 35.09 7.01
C GLY A 52 -30.63 36.02 8.09
N GLU A 53 -31.94 36.26 8.05
CA GLU A 53 -32.62 37.20 8.95
C GLU A 53 -32.42 36.85 10.45
N GLY A 54 -32.34 35.56 10.79
CA GLY A 54 -32.10 35.10 12.16
C GLY A 54 -30.77 35.59 12.72
N PHE A 55 -29.71 35.51 11.91
CA PHE A 55 -28.37 36.01 12.27
C PHE A 55 -28.35 37.54 12.34
N GLN A 56 -28.93 38.21 11.32
CA GLN A 56 -28.94 39.68 11.22
C GLN A 56 -29.72 40.36 12.35
N LYS A 57 -30.68 39.66 12.98
CA LYS A 57 -31.38 40.14 14.18
C LYS A 57 -30.52 40.10 15.45
N GLN A 58 -29.52 39.21 15.49
CA GLN A 58 -28.68 39.00 16.66
C GLN A 58 -27.35 39.75 16.58
N ILE A 59 -26.84 39.95 15.37
CA ILE A 59 -25.53 40.57 15.13
C ILE A 59 -25.70 41.64 14.07
N ALA A 60 -25.40 42.90 14.43
CA ALA A 60 -25.42 44.02 13.48
C ALA A 60 -24.22 43.96 12.50
N SER A 61 -24.37 44.57 11.33
CA SER A 61 -23.31 44.59 10.29
C SER A 61 -21.97 45.12 10.83
N ASP A 62 -22.00 46.20 11.60
CA ASP A 62 -20.78 46.78 12.20
C ASP A 62 -20.12 45.84 13.22
N GLN A 63 -20.92 45.06 13.94
CA GLN A 63 -20.40 44.07 14.88
C GLN A 63 -19.73 42.90 14.13
N LEU A 64 -20.30 42.45 13.01
CA LEU A 64 -19.63 41.46 12.14
C LEU A 64 -18.33 42.02 11.54
N ARG A 65 -18.34 43.29 11.09
CA ARG A 65 -17.15 43.98 10.58
C ARG A 65 -16.02 43.97 11.61
N GLN A 66 -16.28 44.42 12.82
CA GLN A 66 -15.28 44.44 13.90
C GLN A 66 -14.80 43.04 14.25
N THR A 67 -15.71 42.07 14.33
CA THR A 67 -15.39 40.68 14.67
C THR A 67 -14.48 40.03 13.63
N THR A 68 -14.79 40.18 12.33
CA THR A 68 -13.98 39.59 11.26
C THR A 68 -12.59 40.21 11.15
N GLN A 69 -12.46 41.52 11.38
CA GLN A 69 -11.16 42.20 11.47
C GLN A 69 -10.32 41.68 12.65
N MET A 70 -10.93 41.56 13.83
CA MET A 70 -10.26 41.02 15.02
C MET A 70 -9.81 39.58 14.80
N LEU A 71 -10.68 38.73 14.26
CA LEU A 71 -10.37 37.34 13.95
C LEU A 71 -9.22 37.24 12.95
N ARG A 72 -9.15 38.10 11.92
CA ARG A 72 -8.01 38.09 10.99
C ARG A 72 -6.69 38.49 11.63
N MET A 73 -6.69 39.46 12.53
CA MET A 73 -5.46 39.80 13.28
C MET A 73 -4.96 38.61 14.11
N GLN A 74 -5.88 37.90 14.78
CA GLN A 74 -5.57 36.79 15.68
C GLN A 74 -5.21 35.50 14.94
N LEU A 75 -5.97 35.15 13.90
CA LEU A 75 -5.91 33.84 13.24
C LEU A 75 -5.17 33.90 11.89
N GLY A 76 -5.08 35.08 11.27
CA GLY A 76 -4.56 35.26 9.92
C GLY A 76 -5.54 34.81 8.84
N ASP A 77 -5.02 34.60 7.63
CA ASP A 77 -5.82 34.20 6.47
C ASP A 77 -6.44 32.81 6.67
N TRP A 78 -7.69 32.65 6.27
CA TRP A 78 -8.38 31.37 6.24
C TRP A 78 -7.94 30.60 4.99
N GLN A 79 -7.09 29.59 5.18
CA GLN A 79 -6.42 28.85 4.12
C GLN A 79 -7.30 27.76 3.53
N LYS A 80 -7.88 26.88 4.37
CA LYS A 80 -8.72 25.76 3.93
C LYS A 80 -9.87 25.47 4.88
N ALA A 81 -10.88 24.76 4.38
CA ALA A 81 -12.02 24.27 5.13
C ALA A 81 -12.35 22.85 4.64
N ASP A 82 -11.99 21.85 5.43
CA ASP A 82 -12.19 20.44 5.07
C ASP A 82 -13.50 19.93 5.68
N TYR A 83 -14.44 19.50 4.85
CA TYR A 83 -15.73 18.96 5.30
C TYR A 83 -15.52 17.73 6.19
N LYS A 84 -16.26 17.65 7.31
CA LYS A 84 -16.21 16.51 8.24
C LYS A 84 -17.52 15.72 8.22
N ASN A 85 -18.62 16.34 8.62
CA ASN A 85 -19.93 15.71 8.65
C ASN A 85 -21.06 16.76 8.68
N THR A 86 -22.29 16.31 8.51
CA THR A 86 -23.49 17.14 8.69
C THR A 86 -24.40 16.47 9.70
N THR A 87 -24.78 17.20 10.75
CA THR A 87 -25.70 16.73 11.79
C THR A 87 -26.86 17.70 11.90
N ASN A 88 -28.11 17.19 11.80
CA ASN A 88 -29.33 18.02 11.87
C ASN A 88 -29.32 19.24 10.92
N GLY A 89 -28.77 19.07 9.71
CA GLY A 89 -28.71 20.14 8.70
C GLY A 89 -27.60 21.18 8.91
N VAL A 90 -26.76 21.04 9.95
CA VAL A 90 -25.57 21.86 10.18
C VAL A 90 -24.33 21.10 9.73
N ALA A 91 -23.62 21.62 8.74
CA ALA A 91 -22.36 21.07 8.27
C ALA A 91 -21.19 21.55 9.16
N LYS A 92 -20.31 20.61 9.51
CA LYS A 92 -19.06 20.84 10.22
C LYS A 92 -17.89 20.72 9.25
N TYR A 93 -17.02 21.73 9.28
CA TYR A 93 -15.74 21.77 8.59
C TYR A 93 -14.61 21.95 9.61
N GLU A 94 -13.43 21.48 9.27
CA GLU A 94 -12.19 21.88 9.92
C GLU A 94 -11.61 23.07 9.15
N ALA A 95 -11.67 24.26 9.73
CA ALA A 95 -11.17 25.49 9.16
C ALA A 95 -9.72 25.73 9.61
N THR A 96 -8.79 25.71 8.67
CA THR A 96 -7.38 26.05 8.92
C THR A 96 -7.13 27.49 8.55
N PHE A 97 -6.68 28.26 9.54
CA PHE A 97 -6.17 29.61 9.39
C PHE A 97 -4.64 29.60 9.51
N ALA A 98 -3.99 30.70 9.11
CA ALA A 98 -2.53 30.81 9.15
C ALA A 98 -1.93 30.58 10.56
N LYS A 99 -2.68 30.84 11.64
CA LYS A 99 -2.20 30.74 13.03
C LYS A 99 -3.02 29.78 13.90
N ALA A 100 -4.07 29.14 13.39
CA ALA A 100 -4.94 28.28 14.19
C ALA A 100 -5.79 27.33 13.34
N VAL A 101 -6.28 26.24 13.95
CA VAL A 101 -7.32 25.38 13.40
C VAL A 101 -8.57 25.51 14.27
N LEU A 102 -9.73 25.66 13.65
CA LEU A 102 -11.02 25.81 14.31
C LEU A 102 -12.05 24.85 13.70
N ASP A 103 -13.02 24.42 14.50
CA ASP A 103 -14.22 23.79 13.95
C ASP A 103 -15.15 24.89 13.45
N PHE A 104 -15.54 24.80 12.18
CA PHE A 104 -16.46 25.73 11.53
C PHE A 104 -17.80 25.06 11.26
N TYR A 105 -18.88 25.66 11.75
CA TYR A 105 -20.24 25.16 11.61
C TYR A 105 -21.04 26.11 10.73
N ILE A 106 -21.68 25.56 9.70
CA ILE A 106 -22.49 26.31 8.75
C ILE A 106 -23.79 25.58 8.42
N SER A 107 -24.90 26.30 8.42
CA SER A 107 -26.19 25.82 7.92
C SER A 107 -26.84 26.89 7.06
N ARG A 108 -27.89 26.52 6.33
CA ARG A 108 -28.68 27.46 5.52
C ARG A 108 -30.16 27.39 5.87
N ASP A 109 -30.84 28.53 5.79
CA ASP A 109 -32.29 28.61 5.88
C ASP A 109 -32.98 28.18 4.58
N SER A 110 -34.31 28.17 4.58
CA SER A 110 -35.13 27.82 3.40
C SER A 110 -35.01 28.80 2.23
N LYS A 111 -34.47 30.01 2.45
CA LYS A 111 -34.18 31.02 1.43
C LYS A 111 -32.74 30.91 0.89
N GLY A 112 -31.97 29.94 1.37
CA GLY A 112 -30.58 29.70 0.95
C GLY A 112 -29.56 30.65 1.58
N LYS A 113 -29.93 31.41 2.62
CA LYS A 113 -29.02 32.27 3.39
C LYS A 113 -28.40 31.50 4.55
N ILE A 114 -27.25 31.96 5.02
CA ILE A 114 -26.54 31.32 6.15
C ILE A 114 -27.33 31.56 7.44
N GLU A 115 -27.74 30.46 8.09
CA GLU A 115 -28.49 30.50 9.35
C GLU A 115 -27.57 30.29 10.55
N THR A 116 -26.69 29.27 10.47
CA THR A 116 -25.60 29.06 11.45
C THR A 116 -24.28 29.49 10.83
N PHE A 117 -23.51 30.32 11.53
CA PHE A 117 -22.14 30.69 11.15
C PHE A 117 -21.29 30.79 12.42
N LEU A 118 -20.58 29.72 12.76
CA LEU A 118 -19.93 29.61 14.06
C LEU A 118 -18.56 28.96 13.97
N PHE A 119 -17.58 29.59 14.61
CA PHE A 119 -16.27 28.98 14.86
C PHE A 119 -16.17 28.57 16.33
N ARG A 120 -15.61 27.39 16.59
CA ARG A 120 -15.25 26.94 17.93
C ARG A 120 -13.77 26.54 17.95
N PRO A 121 -13.07 26.70 19.09
CA PRO A 121 -11.75 26.10 19.27
C PRO A 121 -11.81 24.65 18.81
N HIS A 122 -10.90 24.26 17.91
CA HIS A 122 -10.84 22.89 17.47
C HIS A 122 -10.44 22.04 18.67
N GLN A 123 -11.42 21.33 19.23
CA GLN A 123 -11.12 20.24 20.13
C GLN A 123 -10.73 19.10 19.20
N ALA A 124 -9.42 18.86 19.07
CA ALA A 124 -8.98 17.57 18.59
C ALA A 124 -9.75 16.54 19.41
N GLU A 125 -10.56 15.72 18.76
CA GLU A 125 -11.17 14.59 19.44
C GLU A 125 -10.00 13.83 20.07
N VAL A 126 -9.89 13.91 21.40
CA VAL A 126 -9.15 12.91 22.14
C VAL A 126 -10.02 11.68 22.03
N GLN A 127 -9.94 11.01 20.88
CA GLN A 127 -10.23 9.59 20.83
C GLN A 127 -9.37 9.02 21.94
N LYS A 128 -10.01 8.50 23.00
CA LYS A 128 -9.36 7.55 23.90
C LYS A 128 -8.58 6.64 22.96
N ALA A 129 -7.24 6.66 23.04
CA ALA A 129 -6.40 5.90 22.12
C ALA A 129 -7.00 4.49 22.05
N ALA A 130 -7.55 4.14 20.88
CA ALA A 130 -8.18 2.84 20.72
C ALA A 130 -7.13 1.82 21.19
N VAL A 131 -7.51 0.97 22.16
CA VAL A 131 -6.57 -0.01 22.70
C VAL A 131 -6.15 -0.88 21.52
N LEU A 132 -4.89 -0.73 21.09
CA LEU A 132 -4.34 -1.47 19.96
C LEU A 132 -4.61 -2.96 20.18
N PRO A 133 -5.44 -3.61 19.35
CA PRO A 133 -5.68 -5.04 19.48
C PRO A 133 -4.36 -5.79 19.27
N VAL A 134 -4.04 -6.77 20.11
CA VAL A 134 -2.80 -7.55 20.01
C VAL A 134 -3.04 -9.03 20.34
N SER A 135 -2.34 -9.94 19.65
CA SER A 135 -2.28 -11.37 20.03
C SER A 135 -1.05 -11.74 20.85
N ASN A 136 -0.09 -10.82 21.02
CA ASN A 136 1.17 -11.14 21.66
C ASN A 136 0.98 -11.51 23.16
N PRO A 137 1.41 -12.71 23.59
CA PRO A 137 1.19 -13.17 24.96
C PRO A 137 2.11 -12.52 26.00
N MET A 138 3.18 -11.83 25.60
CA MET A 138 4.12 -11.11 26.49
C MET A 138 4.81 -11.98 27.55
N ARG A 139 4.97 -13.29 27.30
CA ARG A 139 5.51 -14.26 28.25
C ARG A 139 7.03 -14.38 28.17
N THR A 140 7.56 -14.49 26.96
CA THR A 140 8.98 -14.75 26.71
C THR A 140 9.77 -13.47 26.47
N ALA A 141 11.11 -13.58 26.44
CA ALA A 141 11.96 -12.47 26.02
C ALA A 141 11.72 -12.09 24.56
N LEU A 142 11.47 -13.07 23.68
CA LEU A 142 11.14 -12.83 22.27
C LEU A 142 9.83 -12.05 22.16
N ASP A 143 8.79 -12.47 22.88
CA ASP A 143 7.48 -11.81 22.92
C ASP A 143 7.63 -10.31 23.23
N LYS A 144 8.37 -9.98 24.29
CA LYS A 144 8.62 -8.60 24.73
C LYS A 144 9.44 -7.80 23.72
N GLN A 145 10.42 -8.42 23.07
CA GLN A 145 11.24 -7.78 22.05
C GLN A 145 10.41 -7.43 20.81
N VAL A 146 9.53 -8.33 20.37
CA VAL A 146 8.62 -8.13 19.24
C VAL A 146 7.57 -7.07 19.57
N ASP A 147 6.92 -7.14 20.74
CA ASP A 147 5.91 -6.16 21.16
C ASP A 147 6.49 -4.74 21.23
N SER A 148 7.67 -4.59 21.82
CA SER A 148 8.39 -3.31 21.88
C SER A 148 8.68 -2.71 20.50
N LEU A 149 8.89 -3.56 19.48
CA LEU A 149 9.11 -3.11 18.10
C LEU A 149 7.80 -2.76 17.41
N ALA A 150 6.80 -3.63 17.51
CA ALA A 150 5.48 -3.41 16.94
C ALA A 150 4.83 -2.13 17.50
N ARG A 151 4.82 -1.94 18.83
CA ARG A 151 4.25 -0.72 19.43
C ARG A 151 4.96 0.56 19.00
N ARG A 152 6.27 0.52 18.74
CA ARG A 152 6.99 1.69 18.21
C ARG A 152 6.58 2.04 16.79
N TYR A 153 6.29 1.04 15.96
CA TYR A 153 5.72 1.26 14.63
C TYR A 153 4.37 1.98 14.74
N PHE A 154 3.45 1.50 15.58
CA PHE A 154 2.14 2.14 15.78
C PHE A 154 2.20 3.51 16.47
N ALA A 155 3.19 3.77 17.32
CA ALA A 155 3.32 5.07 17.99
C ALA A 155 3.75 6.20 17.03
N GLY A 156 4.45 5.86 15.94
CA GLY A 156 4.97 6.85 14.98
C GLY A 156 4.14 6.99 13.70
N GLN A 157 3.08 6.19 13.51
CA GLN A 157 2.44 6.03 12.21
C GLN A 157 0.94 5.76 12.34
N ASN A 158 0.15 6.15 11.32
CA ASN A 158 -1.28 5.84 11.23
C ASN A 158 -1.52 4.38 10.75
N GLY A 159 -0.69 3.43 11.21
CA GLY A 159 -0.77 2.03 10.83
C GLY A 159 -2.09 1.40 11.26
N ALA A 160 -2.75 0.67 10.35
CA ALA A 160 -4.00 -0.03 10.66
C ALA A 160 -3.72 -1.37 11.36
N GLY A 161 -2.93 -2.25 10.75
CA GLY A 161 -2.66 -3.60 11.23
C GLY A 161 -1.33 -4.19 10.76
N MET A 162 -0.82 -5.13 11.54
CA MET A 162 0.50 -5.77 11.33
C MET A 162 0.47 -7.23 11.74
N SER A 163 1.11 -8.07 10.93
CA SER A 163 1.37 -9.49 11.19
C SER A 163 2.88 -9.74 11.14
N ILE A 164 3.45 -10.25 12.23
CA ILE A 164 4.88 -10.57 12.37
C ILE A 164 5.03 -12.07 12.56
N GLY A 165 5.91 -12.68 11.77
CA GLY A 165 6.32 -14.07 11.90
C GLY A 165 7.82 -14.16 12.18
N VAL A 166 8.21 -15.00 13.13
CA VAL A 166 9.62 -15.29 13.44
C VAL A 166 9.82 -16.81 13.38
N VAL A 167 10.83 -17.24 12.64
CA VAL A 167 11.33 -18.62 12.64
C VAL A 167 12.66 -18.63 13.39
N ARG A 168 12.82 -19.54 14.35
CA ARG A 168 14.09 -19.77 15.05
C ARG A 168 14.23 -21.25 15.38
N ASN A 169 15.25 -21.90 14.83
CA ASN A 169 15.51 -23.34 15.06
C ASN A 169 14.23 -24.18 14.86
N ASP A 170 13.61 -24.07 13.68
CA ASP A 170 12.38 -24.75 13.26
C ASP A 170 11.08 -24.33 13.98
N SER A 171 11.19 -23.64 15.13
CA SER A 171 10.05 -23.07 15.85
C SER A 171 9.50 -21.84 15.14
N VAL A 172 8.18 -21.70 15.10
CA VAL A 172 7.47 -20.59 14.46
C VAL A 172 6.69 -19.81 15.52
N PHE A 173 6.85 -18.50 15.51
CA PHE A 173 6.14 -17.57 16.37
C PHE A 173 5.39 -16.55 15.52
N MET A 174 4.11 -16.34 15.79
CA MET A 174 3.25 -15.39 15.06
C MET A 174 2.66 -14.37 16.03
N TYR A 175 2.67 -13.11 15.61
CA TYR A 175 2.16 -11.99 16.40
C TYR A 175 1.35 -11.07 15.51
N HIS A 176 0.17 -10.66 15.98
CA HIS A 176 -0.73 -9.78 15.26
C HIS A 176 -1.02 -8.54 16.11
N TYR A 177 -1.11 -7.39 15.45
CA TYR A 177 -1.34 -6.09 16.07
C TYR A 177 -2.28 -5.27 15.19
N GLY A 178 -3.06 -4.39 15.80
CA GLY A 178 -3.96 -3.48 15.09
C GLY A 178 -5.14 -4.22 14.47
N GLU A 179 -5.56 -3.79 13.29
CA GLU A 179 -6.82 -4.18 12.69
C GLU A 179 -6.69 -4.44 11.18
N THR A 180 -7.47 -5.38 10.65
CA THR A 180 -7.56 -5.66 9.21
C THR A 180 -8.15 -4.49 8.41
N THR A 181 -8.96 -3.67 9.07
CA THR A 181 -9.53 -2.41 8.56
C THR A 181 -9.60 -1.44 9.73
N LYS A 182 -9.13 -0.20 9.56
CA LYS A 182 -9.08 0.79 10.64
C LYS A 182 -10.48 1.07 11.22
N GLY A 183 -10.63 0.87 12.53
CA GLY A 183 -11.88 1.07 13.26
C GLY A 183 -12.81 -0.16 13.28
N SER A 184 -12.41 -1.29 12.71
CA SER A 184 -13.21 -2.53 12.72
C SER A 184 -13.09 -3.31 14.03
N GLY A 185 -12.01 -3.10 14.80
CA GLY A 185 -11.66 -3.90 15.96
C GLY A 185 -11.25 -5.35 15.62
N GLN A 186 -11.17 -5.71 14.34
CA GLN A 186 -10.83 -7.06 13.90
C GLN A 186 -9.33 -7.23 13.80
N LEU A 187 -8.75 -7.94 14.76
CA LEU A 187 -7.33 -8.29 14.77
C LEU A 187 -6.98 -9.13 13.52
N PRO A 188 -5.84 -8.87 12.85
CA PRO A 188 -5.34 -9.77 11.82
C PRO A 188 -5.11 -11.19 12.32
N ALA A 189 -5.21 -12.15 11.41
CA ALA A 189 -4.98 -13.56 11.66
C ALA A 189 -3.88 -14.10 10.73
N ALA A 190 -3.43 -15.33 10.96
CA ALA A 190 -2.38 -15.96 10.19
C ALA A 190 -2.71 -16.08 8.68
N ASN A 191 -4.00 -16.17 8.35
CA ASN A 191 -4.53 -16.23 6.98
C ASN A 191 -5.03 -14.88 6.44
N THR A 192 -4.81 -13.77 7.15
CA THR A 192 -5.09 -12.44 6.58
C THR A 192 -4.19 -12.21 5.37
N ILE A 193 -4.80 -11.81 4.25
CA ILE A 193 -4.12 -11.58 2.98
C ILE A 193 -3.64 -10.12 2.93
N TYR A 194 -2.41 -9.94 2.46
CA TYR A 194 -1.76 -8.65 2.25
C TYR A 194 -1.15 -8.60 0.85
N GLU A 195 -0.99 -7.39 0.31
CA GLU A 195 -0.06 -7.19 -0.80
C GLU A 195 1.37 -7.24 -0.28
N ILE A 196 2.22 -8.11 -0.85
CA ILE A 196 3.62 -8.21 -0.43
C ILE A 196 4.55 -7.32 -1.28
N GLY A 197 3.97 -6.57 -2.22
CA GLY A 197 4.68 -5.64 -3.10
C GLY A 197 5.97 -6.27 -3.64
N SER A 198 7.08 -5.55 -3.50
CA SER A 198 8.35 -5.96 -4.10
C SER A 198 8.98 -7.24 -3.54
N VAL A 199 8.51 -7.83 -2.44
CA VAL A 199 8.90 -9.19 -2.04
C VAL A 199 8.55 -10.21 -3.14
N SER A 200 7.56 -9.89 -3.99
CA SER A 200 7.21 -10.67 -5.20
C SER A 200 8.39 -11.00 -6.10
N LYS A 201 9.42 -10.13 -6.15
CA LYS A 201 10.61 -10.33 -7.00
C LYS A 201 11.39 -11.57 -6.61
N THR A 202 11.33 -11.97 -5.33
CA THR A 202 12.02 -13.15 -4.82
C THR A 202 11.36 -14.44 -5.34
N PHE A 203 10.04 -14.43 -5.50
CA PHE A 203 9.29 -15.49 -6.17
C PHE A 203 9.61 -15.54 -7.66
N THR A 204 9.67 -14.38 -8.34
CA THR A 204 10.10 -14.32 -9.76
C THR A 204 11.52 -14.85 -9.95
N ALA A 205 12.44 -14.53 -9.04
CA ALA A 205 13.80 -15.04 -9.06
C ALA A 205 13.87 -16.56 -8.84
N THR A 206 13.00 -17.10 -7.97
CA THR A 206 12.86 -18.55 -7.77
C THR A 206 12.35 -19.25 -9.04
N MET A 207 11.37 -18.68 -9.73
CA MET A 207 10.90 -19.21 -11.03
C MET A 207 11.97 -19.09 -12.13
N LEU A 208 12.79 -18.03 -12.12
CA LEU A 208 13.97 -17.95 -13.00
C LEU A 208 14.97 -19.08 -12.68
N ALA A 209 15.26 -19.33 -11.40
CA ALA A 209 16.16 -20.39 -10.99
C ALA A 209 15.66 -21.78 -11.43
N ASP A 210 14.36 -22.05 -11.28
CA ASP A 210 13.74 -23.27 -11.77
C ASP A 210 13.81 -23.39 -13.31
N ALA A 211 13.55 -22.31 -14.05
CA ALA A 211 13.70 -22.29 -15.51
C ALA A 211 15.14 -22.57 -15.97
N VAL A 212 16.14 -22.05 -15.23
CA VAL A 212 17.56 -22.36 -15.45
C VAL A 212 17.85 -23.83 -15.18
N ARG A 213 17.36 -24.36 -14.06
CA ARG A 213 17.56 -25.77 -13.68
C ARG A 213 16.91 -26.74 -14.67
N ARG A 214 15.75 -26.39 -15.22
CA ARG A 214 15.09 -27.13 -16.31
C ARG A 214 15.76 -26.97 -17.67
N GLY A 215 16.78 -26.11 -17.79
CA GLY A 215 17.50 -25.86 -19.04
C GLY A 215 16.71 -25.06 -20.08
N LEU A 216 15.64 -24.37 -19.66
CA LEU A 216 14.82 -23.53 -20.55
C LEU A 216 15.53 -22.21 -20.90
N VAL A 217 16.34 -21.71 -19.97
CA VAL A 217 17.13 -20.47 -20.11
C VAL A 217 18.48 -20.61 -19.41
N LYS A 218 19.40 -19.70 -19.69
CA LYS A 218 20.60 -19.44 -18.89
C LYS A 218 20.54 -18.02 -18.33
N LEU A 219 21.12 -17.82 -17.15
CA LEU A 219 21.23 -16.49 -16.55
C LEU A 219 21.91 -15.47 -17.48
N THR A 220 22.85 -15.93 -18.31
CA THR A 220 23.60 -15.11 -19.26
C THR A 220 22.88 -14.89 -20.59
N ASP A 221 21.71 -15.49 -20.81
CA ASP A 221 21.02 -15.34 -22.08
C ASP A 221 20.56 -13.89 -22.25
N PRO A 222 20.80 -13.28 -23.43
CA PRO A 222 20.22 -11.99 -23.79
C PRO A 222 18.70 -12.02 -23.64
N VAL A 223 18.13 -11.02 -22.97
CA VAL A 223 16.67 -10.87 -22.80
C VAL A 223 15.98 -10.86 -24.16
N SER A 224 16.60 -10.22 -25.15
CA SER A 224 16.08 -10.10 -26.52
C SER A 224 15.91 -11.43 -27.25
N ASN A 225 16.52 -12.53 -26.80
CA ASN A 225 16.29 -13.87 -27.36
C ASN A 225 14.85 -14.36 -27.14
N TYR A 226 14.15 -13.80 -26.15
CA TYR A 226 12.81 -14.22 -25.74
C TYR A 226 11.73 -13.17 -26.05
N LEU A 227 12.11 -12.05 -26.65
CA LEU A 227 11.18 -10.99 -27.02
C LEU A 227 10.80 -11.08 -28.51
N PRO A 228 9.66 -10.52 -28.92
CA PRO A 228 9.32 -10.41 -30.34
C PRO A 228 10.43 -9.69 -31.13
N ALA A 229 10.66 -10.11 -32.37
CA ALA A 229 11.67 -9.52 -33.25
C ALA A 229 11.46 -8.01 -33.54
N SER A 230 10.26 -7.48 -33.27
CA SER A 230 9.95 -6.06 -33.37
C SER A 230 10.54 -5.21 -32.23
N ILE A 231 11.06 -5.85 -31.17
CA ILE A 231 11.75 -5.18 -30.07
C ILE A 231 13.24 -5.17 -30.38
N PRO A 232 13.89 -3.98 -30.40
CA PRO A 232 15.32 -3.90 -30.64
C PRO A 232 16.10 -4.60 -29.53
N VAL A 233 17.33 -5.01 -29.84
CA VAL A 233 18.23 -5.58 -28.83
C VAL A 233 18.42 -4.56 -27.70
N LEU A 234 18.04 -4.93 -26.49
CA LEU A 234 18.25 -4.09 -25.32
C LEU A 234 19.73 -4.15 -24.96
N GLN A 235 20.50 -3.12 -25.29
CA GLN A 235 21.95 -3.11 -25.11
C GLN A 235 22.53 -1.73 -24.80
N LYS A 236 23.66 -1.73 -24.11
CA LYS A 236 24.49 -0.53 -23.87
C LYS A 236 25.93 -0.85 -24.24
N GLY A 237 26.54 -0.02 -25.10
CA GLY A 237 27.92 -0.24 -25.55
C GLY A 237 28.13 -1.59 -26.26
N GLY A 238 27.13 -2.05 -27.03
CA GLY A 238 27.17 -3.33 -27.75
C GLY A 238 27.00 -4.57 -26.87
N LYS A 239 26.76 -4.42 -25.57
CA LYS A 239 26.51 -5.54 -24.65
C LYS A 239 25.02 -5.68 -24.38
N PRO A 240 24.39 -6.83 -24.71
CA PRO A 240 22.98 -7.04 -24.46
C PRO A 240 22.68 -7.20 -22.96
N VAL A 241 21.50 -6.77 -22.56
CA VAL A 241 20.94 -7.04 -21.23
C VAL A 241 20.63 -8.53 -21.11
N THR A 242 21.01 -9.13 -19.99
CA THR A 242 20.81 -10.56 -19.68
C THR A 242 19.73 -10.78 -18.62
N LEU A 243 19.21 -12.02 -18.52
CA LEU A 243 18.25 -12.39 -17.47
C LEU A 243 18.81 -12.16 -16.05
N LEU A 244 20.11 -12.43 -15.86
CA LEU A 244 20.84 -12.14 -14.62
C LEU A 244 20.71 -10.66 -14.22
N GLN A 245 20.94 -9.77 -15.19
CA GLN A 245 20.93 -8.33 -14.96
C GLN A 245 19.53 -7.78 -14.66
N LEU A 246 18.47 -8.42 -15.18
CA LEU A 246 17.10 -8.13 -14.75
C LEU A 246 16.88 -8.54 -13.29
N ALA A 247 17.32 -9.74 -12.91
CA ALA A 247 17.11 -10.32 -11.58
C ALA A 247 17.92 -9.65 -10.45
N ASN A 248 19.06 -9.04 -10.76
CA ASN A 248 19.94 -8.40 -9.76
C ASN A 248 20.02 -6.87 -9.88
N HIS A 249 19.13 -6.25 -10.66
CA HIS A 249 19.02 -4.80 -10.84
C HIS A 249 20.25 -4.14 -11.47
N THR A 250 20.92 -4.81 -12.41
CA THR A 250 22.10 -4.26 -13.12
C THR A 250 21.90 -4.11 -14.63
N SER A 251 20.65 -4.20 -15.11
CA SER A 251 20.30 -4.05 -16.53
C SER A 251 20.48 -2.63 -17.08
N GLY A 252 20.46 -1.62 -16.20
CA GLY A 252 20.38 -0.22 -16.59
C GLY A 252 19.01 0.21 -17.09
N LEU A 253 17.98 -0.65 -17.04
CA LEU A 253 16.59 -0.22 -17.24
C LEU A 253 16.18 0.74 -16.12
N PRO A 254 15.40 1.79 -16.42
CA PRO A 254 14.94 2.73 -15.40
C PRO A 254 14.03 2.04 -14.38
N ARG A 255 13.76 2.73 -13.26
CA ARG A 255 12.90 2.20 -12.19
C ARG A 255 11.54 1.72 -12.71
N LEU A 256 10.90 2.54 -13.55
CA LEU A 256 9.58 2.32 -14.13
C LEU A 256 9.59 2.78 -15.60
N PRO A 257 8.71 2.22 -16.44
CA PRO A 257 8.50 2.76 -17.78
C PRO A 257 7.70 4.08 -17.69
N ASP A 258 8.05 5.06 -18.51
CA ASP A 258 7.41 6.39 -18.48
C ASP A 258 5.96 6.36 -19.01
N ASN A 259 5.65 5.41 -19.90
CA ASN A 259 4.29 5.16 -20.38
C ASN A 259 3.40 4.40 -19.37
N LEU A 260 3.84 4.20 -18.13
CA LEU A 260 2.98 3.68 -17.05
C LEU A 260 1.93 4.71 -16.61
N PHE A 261 2.29 5.99 -16.62
CA PHE A 261 1.46 7.08 -16.08
C PHE A 261 0.81 7.90 -17.19
N THR A 262 0.12 7.23 -18.12
CA THR A 262 -0.62 7.88 -19.21
C THR A 262 -1.98 8.37 -18.74
N ALA A 263 -2.68 9.17 -19.56
CA ALA A 263 -4.04 9.64 -19.26
C ALA A 263 -5.07 8.51 -19.02
N ASN A 264 -4.80 7.28 -19.50
CA ASN A 264 -5.64 6.11 -19.29
C ASN A 264 -5.23 5.29 -18.04
N ALA A 265 -4.17 5.69 -17.33
CA ALA A 265 -3.74 5.02 -16.12
C ALA A 265 -4.70 5.34 -14.97
N SER A 266 -4.98 4.33 -14.14
CA SER A 266 -5.73 4.57 -12.90
C SER A 266 -4.81 5.20 -11.86
N GLU A 267 -5.19 6.37 -11.34
CA GLU A 267 -4.41 7.08 -10.30
C GLU A 267 -4.21 6.24 -9.04
N THR A 268 -5.23 5.48 -8.65
CA THR A 268 -5.21 4.64 -7.43
C THR A 268 -4.74 3.22 -7.70
N ASN A 269 -4.55 2.82 -8.96
CA ASN A 269 -4.16 1.48 -9.37
C ASN A 269 -3.31 1.49 -10.66
N PRO A 270 -2.08 2.02 -10.60
CA PRO A 270 -1.31 2.40 -11.78
C PRO A 270 -0.89 1.23 -12.68
N TYR A 271 -0.84 0.01 -12.14
CA TYR A 271 -0.40 -1.18 -12.89
C TYR A 271 -1.54 -1.96 -13.55
N LYS A 272 -2.81 -1.64 -13.24
CA LYS A 272 -3.97 -2.44 -13.63
C LYS A 272 -4.15 -2.59 -15.14
N HIS A 273 -3.79 -1.55 -15.88
CA HIS A 273 -3.98 -1.48 -17.33
C HIS A 273 -2.64 -1.53 -18.10
N TYR A 274 -1.53 -1.82 -17.41
CA TYR A 274 -0.22 -1.92 -18.05
C TYR A 274 0.03 -3.35 -18.55
N ASP A 275 -0.57 -3.66 -19.69
CA ASP A 275 -0.50 -4.97 -20.34
C ASP A 275 0.82 -5.20 -21.11
N ARG A 276 0.89 -6.35 -21.78
CA ARG A 276 2.09 -6.76 -22.53
C ARG A 276 2.33 -5.87 -23.75
N ASP A 277 1.29 -5.36 -24.38
CA ASP A 277 1.41 -4.49 -25.55
C ASP A 277 1.97 -3.11 -25.13
N ALA A 278 1.52 -2.57 -23.99
CA ALA A 278 2.08 -1.37 -23.40
C ALA A 278 3.57 -1.53 -23.03
N LEU A 279 3.93 -2.68 -22.43
CA LEU A 279 5.33 -3.01 -22.11
C LEU A 279 6.17 -3.10 -23.39
N PHE A 280 5.73 -3.85 -24.40
CA PHE A 280 6.46 -4.01 -25.65
C PHE A 280 6.55 -2.72 -26.45
N SER A 281 5.51 -1.89 -26.43
CA SER A 281 5.55 -0.55 -27.01
C SER A 281 6.64 0.30 -26.37
N TYR A 282 6.75 0.28 -25.04
CA TYR A 282 7.82 0.98 -24.31
C TYR A 282 9.21 0.46 -24.67
N LEU A 283 9.39 -0.87 -24.73
CA LEU A 283 10.70 -1.48 -24.99
C LEU A 283 11.27 -1.14 -26.38
N LYS A 284 10.43 -0.73 -27.35
CA LYS A 284 10.90 -0.27 -28.67
C LYS A 284 11.80 0.96 -28.61
N SER A 285 11.63 1.81 -27.59
CA SER A 285 12.37 3.07 -27.43
C SER A 285 13.08 3.18 -26.08
N ALA A 286 13.13 2.09 -25.30
CA ALA A 286 13.70 2.08 -23.97
C ALA A 286 15.18 2.50 -23.98
N LYS A 287 15.52 3.43 -23.09
CA LYS A 287 16.90 3.91 -22.89
C LYS A 287 17.50 3.26 -21.65
N LEU A 288 18.70 2.71 -21.80
CA LEU A 288 19.47 2.18 -20.68
C LEU A 288 20.35 3.28 -20.07
N ASN A 289 20.21 3.49 -18.76
CA ASN A 289 20.97 4.43 -17.96
C ASN A 289 22.43 3.94 -17.83
N SER A 290 22.64 3.01 -16.91
CA SER A 290 23.95 2.51 -16.50
C SER A 290 23.95 0.98 -16.38
N ALA A 291 24.21 0.30 -17.49
CA ALA A 291 24.27 -1.16 -17.50
C ALA A 291 25.52 -1.65 -16.74
N GLY A 292 25.35 -2.66 -15.89
CA GLY A 292 26.40 -3.19 -15.02
C GLY A 292 26.55 -2.49 -13.68
N THR A 293 25.79 -1.42 -13.42
CA THR A 293 25.69 -0.79 -12.09
C THR A 293 24.32 -1.05 -11.49
N TYR A 294 24.27 -1.12 -10.16
CA TYR A 294 23.02 -1.37 -9.44
C TYR A 294 22.09 -0.16 -9.52
N GLU A 295 20.90 -0.37 -10.09
CA GLU A 295 19.79 0.58 -10.14
C GLU A 295 18.47 -0.21 -9.98
N TYR A 296 17.79 -0.01 -8.85
CA TYR A 296 16.57 -0.76 -8.54
C TYR A 296 15.47 -0.51 -9.58
N SER A 297 15.05 -1.58 -10.26
CA SER A 297 14.13 -1.51 -11.40
C SER A 297 12.95 -2.48 -11.27
N ASN A 298 11.76 -1.90 -11.11
CA ASN A 298 10.50 -2.64 -11.24
C ASN A 298 10.26 -3.04 -12.69
N LEU A 299 10.63 -2.19 -13.65
CA LEU A 299 10.56 -2.54 -15.06
C LEU A 299 11.38 -3.80 -15.38
N GLY A 300 12.61 -3.87 -14.88
CA GLY A 300 13.49 -5.03 -15.09
C GLY A 300 12.93 -6.32 -14.50
N ALA A 301 12.47 -6.27 -13.24
CA ALA A 301 11.87 -7.44 -12.59
C ALA A 301 10.52 -7.86 -13.20
N GLY A 302 9.70 -6.89 -13.61
CA GLY A 302 8.43 -7.15 -14.30
C GLY A 302 8.64 -7.74 -15.70
N LEU A 303 9.61 -7.21 -16.45
CA LEU A 303 10.05 -7.77 -17.74
C LEU A 303 10.55 -9.21 -17.57
N LEU A 304 11.31 -9.50 -16.52
CA LEU A 304 11.73 -10.87 -16.21
C LEU A 304 10.50 -11.79 -16.04
N GLY A 305 9.49 -11.36 -15.27
CA GLY A 305 8.23 -12.10 -15.15
C GLY A 305 7.57 -12.36 -16.51
N THR A 306 7.43 -11.34 -17.35
CA THR A 306 6.87 -11.49 -18.72
C THR A 306 7.69 -12.45 -19.59
N VAL A 307 9.03 -12.39 -19.54
CA VAL A 307 9.90 -13.30 -20.29
C VAL A 307 9.72 -14.74 -19.83
N LEU A 308 9.60 -14.97 -18.53
CA LEU A 308 9.38 -16.32 -18.01
C LEU A 308 8.01 -16.89 -18.43
N GLU A 309 6.97 -16.05 -18.55
CA GLU A 309 5.67 -16.48 -19.12
C GLU A 309 5.83 -16.94 -20.57
N ILE A 310 6.61 -16.21 -21.37
CA ILE A 310 6.86 -16.54 -22.78
C ILE A 310 7.62 -17.87 -22.90
N VAL A 311 8.69 -18.02 -22.10
CA VAL A 311 9.53 -19.23 -22.08
C VAL A 311 8.72 -20.45 -21.65
N ASN A 312 7.92 -20.33 -20.59
CA ASN A 312 7.11 -21.44 -20.07
C ASN A 312 5.80 -21.66 -20.84
N LYS A 313 5.41 -20.71 -21.69
CA LYS A 313 4.09 -20.68 -22.35
C LYS A 313 2.93 -20.80 -21.36
N GLN A 314 3.10 -20.19 -20.18
CA GLN A 314 2.14 -20.24 -19.09
C GLN A 314 1.99 -18.85 -18.46
N PRO A 315 0.77 -18.46 -18.02
CA PRO A 315 0.56 -17.23 -17.28
C PRO A 315 1.32 -17.24 -15.93
N TYR A 316 1.75 -16.06 -15.49
CA TYR A 316 2.54 -15.88 -14.27
C TYR A 316 1.87 -16.49 -13.03
N GLU A 317 0.54 -16.31 -12.88
CA GLU A 317 -0.24 -16.89 -11.76
C GLU A 317 -0.18 -18.42 -11.74
N GLN A 318 -0.21 -19.05 -12.91
CA GLN A 318 -0.15 -20.51 -13.02
C GLN A 318 1.24 -21.03 -12.68
N MET A 319 2.29 -20.35 -13.14
CA MET A 319 3.66 -20.69 -12.77
C MET A 319 3.89 -20.50 -11.26
N LEU A 320 3.48 -19.37 -10.68
CA LEU A 320 3.58 -19.12 -9.24
C LEU A 320 2.94 -20.27 -8.44
N THR A 321 1.74 -20.69 -8.85
CA THR A 321 1.03 -21.79 -8.21
C THR A 321 1.72 -23.14 -8.43
N ALA A 322 2.15 -23.45 -9.65
CA ALA A 322 2.67 -24.77 -10.00
C ALA A 322 4.11 -24.99 -9.53
N GLU A 323 4.96 -23.98 -9.68
CA GLU A 323 6.39 -24.04 -9.40
C GLU A 323 6.69 -23.76 -7.92
N ILE A 324 5.91 -22.90 -7.25
CA ILE A 324 6.19 -22.52 -5.85
C ILE A 324 5.05 -22.89 -4.90
N GLY A 325 3.81 -22.49 -5.23
CA GLY A 325 2.66 -22.65 -4.35
C GLY A 325 2.38 -24.10 -3.97
N LYS A 326 2.21 -24.99 -4.95
CA LYS A 326 1.92 -26.41 -4.71
C LYS A 326 3.07 -27.15 -4.01
N PRO A 327 4.35 -27.00 -4.43
CA PRO A 327 5.46 -27.70 -3.77
C PRO A 327 5.67 -27.29 -2.31
N LEU A 328 5.38 -26.04 -1.95
CA LEU A 328 5.57 -25.53 -0.59
C LEU A 328 4.27 -25.45 0.23
N GLY A 329 3.11 -25.73 -0.37
CA GLY A 329 1.80 -25.62 0.28
C GLY A 329 1.30 -24.19 0.48
N LEU A 330 1.68 -23.24 -0.37
CA LEU A 330 1.27 -21.82 -0.28
C LEU A 330 -0.12 -21.59 -0.91
N ALA A 331 -1.17 -22.07 -0.23
CA ALA A 331 -2.53 -22.06 -0.77
C ALA A 331 -3.13 -20.64 -0.94
N GLN A 332 -2.63 -19.65 -0.20
CA GLN A 332 -3.12 -18.27 -0.19
C GLN A 332 -2.11 -17.29 -0.80
N THR A 333 -1.15 -17.77 -1.60
CA THR A 333 -0.18 -16.95 -2.33
C THR A 333 -0.57 -16.88 -3.80
N LYS A 334 -1.04 -15.72 -4.24
CA LYS A 334 -1.72 -15.54 -5.54
C LYS A 334 -1.71 -14.08 -6.00
N LEU A 335 -1.94 -13.86 -7.29
CA LEU A 335 -2.19 -12.55 -7.87
C LEU A 335 -3.67 -12.21 -7.77
N ASN A 336 -4.54 -13.12 -8.21
CA ASN A 336 -5.97 -12.84 -8.36
C ASN A 336 -6.75 -13.37 -7.16
N LEU A 337 -7.49 -12.47 -6.50
CA LEU A 337 -8.32 -12.84 -5.35
C LEU A 337 -9.69 -13.34 -5.80
N THR A 338 -10.12 -14.46 -5.25
CA THR A 338 -11.50 -14.93 -5.35
C THR A 338 -12.43 -14.16 -4.41
N SER A 339 -13.74 -14.32 -4.56
CA SER A 339 -14.72 -13.75 -3.62
C SER A 339 -14.55 -14.26 -2.18
N GLU A 340 -13.93 -15.42 -1.99
CA GLU A 340 -13.53 -15.94 -0.67
C GLU A 340 -12.36 -15.14 -0.11
N ASP A 341 -11.31 -14.99 -0.92
CA ASP A 341 -10.09 -14.32 -0.52
C ASP A 341 -10.33 -12.85 -0.14
N ILE A 342 -11.24 -12.16 -0.84
CA ILE A 342 -11.61 -10.77 -0.54
C ILE A 342 -12.07 -10.62 0.93
N ARG A 343 -12.69 -11.63 1.53
CA ARG A 343 -13.13 -11.57 2.94
C ARG A 343 -11.97 -11.68 3.94
N GLN A 344 -10.84 -12.20 3.50
CA GLN A 344 -9.61 -12.32 4.29
C GLN A 344 -8.59 -11.24 3.92
N PHE A 345 -8.87 -10.42 2.91
CA PHE A 345 -8.00 -9.36 2.44
C PHE A 345 -8.11 -8.14 3.35
N ALA A 346 -6.98 -7.76 3.96
CA ALA A 346 -6.94 -6.56 4.78
C ALA A 346 -7.18 -5.32 3.90
N GLN A 347 -7.87 -4.29 4.40
CA GLN A 347 -7.98 -3.01 3.72
C GLN A 347 -6.64 -2.27 3.79
N GLY A 348 -6.06 -1.91 2.64
CA GLY A 348 -4.83 -1.14 2.56
C GLY A 348 -5.05 0.34 2.93
N HIS A 349 -4.02 0.96 3.51
CA HIS A 349 -4.04 2.38 3.87
C HIS A 349 -2.76 3.10 3.42
N ASP A 350 -2.87 4.36 2.99
CA ASP A 350 -1.70 5.20 2.72
C ASP A 350 -0.88 5.50 4.00
N ALA A 351 0.20 6.26 3.87
CA ALA A 351 1.06 6.60 5.02
C ALA A 351 0.33 7.49 6.04
N GLU A 352 -0.67 8.24 5.58
CA GLU A 352 -1.56 9.10 6.36
C GLU A 352 -2.72 8.32 7.00
N GLY A 353 -2.89 7.05 6.67
CA GLY A 353 -3.89 6.16 7.23
C GLY A 353 -5.29 6.28 6.62
N HIS A 354 -5.40 6.84 5.41
CA HIS A 354 -6.63 6.78 4.60
C HIS A 354 -6.69 5.46 3.85
N ALA A 355 -7.90 4.88 3.74
CA ALA A 355 -8.10 3.67 2.96
C ALA A 355 -7.83 3.92 1.46
N VAL A 356 -7.11 3.00 0.83
CA VAL A 356 -6.76 3.07 -0.60
C VAL A 356 -7.04 1.76 -1.32
N SER A 357 -7.19 1.83 -2.65
CA SER A 357 -7.39 0.65 -3.49
C SER A 357 -6.17 -0.27 -3.48
N SER A 358 -6.42 -1.56 -3.66
CA SER A 358 -5.41 -2.55 -4.03
C SER A 358 -4.79 -2.25 -5.39
N TRP A 359 -3.60 -2.78 -5.64
CA TRP A 359 -2.94 -2.70 -6.93
C TRP A 359 -3.03 -4.03 -7.68
N GLU A 360 -3.64 -3.99 -8.86
CA GLU A 360 -3.65 -5.11 -9.79
C GLU A 360 -2.51 -4.92 -10.78
N PHE A 361 -1.81 -6.01 -11.10
CA PHE A 361 -0.68 -5.98 -12.02
C PHE A 361 -0.97 -6.88 -13.22
N GLN A 362 -0.55 -6.42 -14.41
CA GLN A 362 -0.49 -7.24 -15.62
C GLN A 362 0.97 -7.55 -16.01
N ALA A 363 1.53 -6.91 -17.03
CA ALA A 363 2.85 -7.26 -17.56
C ALA A 363 4.01 -7.06 -16.56
N LEU A 364 3.80 -6.26 -15.52
CA LEU A 364 4.78 -6.04 -14.45
C LEU A 364 4.50 -6.86 -13.18
N ALA A 365 3.66 -7.91 -13.24
CA ALA A 365 3.30 -8.70 -12.06
C ALA A 365 4.50 -9.29 -11.30
N GLY A 366 5.56 -9.70 -12.01
CA GLY A 366 6.81 -10.17 -11.37
C GLY A 366 7.52 -9.11 -10.51
N ALA A 367 7.18 -7.83 -10.67
CA ALA A 367 7.76 -6.77 -9.85
C ALA A 367 7.07 -6.62 -8.50
N GLY A 368 5.78 -6.95 -8.37
CA GLY A 368 5.04 -6.58 -7.17
C GLY A 368 3.60 -7.08 -7.03
N GLY A 369 3.13 -7.94 -7.93
CA GLY A 369 1.72 -8.33 -8.03
C GLY A 369 1.25 -9.43 -7.09
N ILE A 370 2.15 -10.02 -6.29
CA ILE A 370 1.79 -11.13 -5.41
C ILE A 370 1.10 -10.61 -4.15
N ARG A 371 0.06 -11.32 -3.75
CA ARG A 371 -0.57 -11.26 -2.44
C ARG A 371 -0.30 -12.56 -1.70
N SER A 372 -0.13 -12.48 -0.38
CA SER A 372 0.14 -13.65 0.44
C SER A 372 -0.35 -13.44 1.88
N THR A 373 -0.23 -14.49 2.69
CA THR A 373 -0.57 -14.49 4.12
C THR A 373 0.68 -14.69 4.96
N LEU A 374 0.58 -14.43 6.27
CA LEU A 374 1.70 -14.69 7.16
C LEU A 374 2.05 -16.20 7.19
N SER A 375 1.04 -17.07 7.21
CA SER A 375 1.23 -18.53 7.18
C SER A 375 2.03 -18.98 5.96
N ASP A 376 1.65 -18.53 4.77
CA ASP A 376 2.33 -18.91 3.53
C ASP A 376 3.74 -18.32 3.46
N MET A 377 3.90 -17.04 3.79
CA MET A 377 5.22 -16.42 3.78
C MET A 377 6.17 -17.09 4.78
N LEU A 378 5.68 -17.62 5.90
CA LEU A 378 6.47 -18.41 6.84
C LEU A 378 6.89 -19.77 6.26
N LEU A 379 6.05 -20.44 5.48
CA LEU A 379 6.43 -21.64 4.73
C LEU A 379 7.50 -21.32 3.68
N TYR A 380 7.33 -20.22 2.95
CA TYR A 380 8.29 -19.76 1.95
C TYR A 380 9.67 -19.47 2.54
N VAL A 381 9.76 -18.65 3.60
CA VAL A 381 11.07 -18.37 4.23
C VAL A 381 11.65 -19.58 4.98
N LYS A 382 10.83 -20.55 5.41
CA LYS A 382 11.35 -21.82 5.94
C LYS A 382 11.99 -22.67 4.86
N ALA A 383 11.44 -22.67 3.64
CA ALA A 383 12.06 -23.35 2.51
C ALA A 383 13.42 -22.73 2.15
N GLU A 384 13.56 -21.40 2.25
CA GLU A 384 14.84 -20.70 2.08
C GLU A 384 15.90 -21.09 3.13
N LEU A 385 15.48 -21.55 4.32
CA LEU A 385 16.36 -22.06 5.37
C LEU A 385 16.71 -23.55 5.22
N ALA A 386 16.01 -24.28 4.36
CA ALA A 386 16.09 -25.73 4.29
C ALA A 386 17.48 -26.19 3.83
N LYS A 387 18.00 -27.22 4.51
CA LYS A 387 19.21 -27.95 4.10
C LYS A 387 18.82 -29.30 3.54
N GLY A 388 19.53 -29.75 2.51
CA GLY A 388 19.27 -31.03 1.86
C GLY A 388 18.33 -30.93 0.65
N ASP A 389 17.80 -32.07 0.23
CA ASP A 389 16.95 -32.17 -0.95
C ASP A 389 15.48 -32.00 -0.53
N THR A 390 14.97 -30.78 -0.67
CA THR A 390 13.55 -30.44 -0.50
C THR A 390 13.00 -29.91 -1.83
N PRO A 391 11.68 -29.87 -2.02
CA PRO A 391 11.13 -29.14 -3.15
C PRO A 391 11.69 -27.71 -3.16
N LEU A 392 12.27 -27.30 -4.30
CA LEU A 392 12.91 -26.00 -4.55
C LEU A 392 14.26 -25.71 -3.86
N SER A 393 14.86 -26.62 -3.08
CA SER A 393 16.11 -26.29 -2.37
C SER A 393 17.25 -25.88 -3.31
N LYS A 394 17.34 -26.49 -4.50
CA LYS A 394 18.35 -26.13 -5.52
C LYS A 394 18.06 -24.78 -6.16
N ASP A 395 16.78 -24.49 -6.42
CA ASP A 395 16.36 -23.23 -7.03
C ASP A 395 16.61 -22.07 -6.06
N MET A 396 16.25 -22.24 -4.78
CA MET A 396 16.53 -21.28 -3.71
C MET A 396 18.03 -21.13 -3.41
N GLN A 397 18.82 -22.21 -3.44
CA GLN A 397 20.27 -22.08 -3.33
C GLN A 397 20.87 -21.24 -4.46
N LEU A 398 20.31 -21.32 -5.68
CA LEU A 398 20.73 -20.47 -6.79
C LEU A 398 20.33 -19.00 -6.57
N THR A 399 19.15 -18.71 -6.01
CA THR A 399 18.75 -17.32 -5.70
C THR A 399 19.62 -16.68 -4.62
N GLN A 400 20.17 -17.50 -3.71
CA GLN A 400 21.07 -17.07 -2.63
C GLN A 400 22.53 -16.83 -3.09
N GLN A 401 22.92 -17.21 -4.30
CA GLN A 401 24.26 -16.94 -4.82
C GLN A 401 24.43 -15.44 -5.06
N ILE A 402 25.52 -14.84 -4.53
CA ILE A 402 25.79 -13.43 -4.75
C ILE A 402 26.22 -13.19 -6.20
N THR A 403 25.48 -12.34 -6.89
CA THR A 403 25.70 -12.03 -8.32
C THR A 403 26.15 -10.61 -8.56
N PHE A 404 26.02 -9.73 -7.56
CA PHE A 404 26.50 -8.37 -7.61
C PHE A 404 27.01 -7.92 -6.23
N THR A 405 28.13 -7.19 -6.21
CA THR A 405 28.67 -6.60 -4.98
C THR A 405 29.29 -5.23 -5.27
N ASN A 406 28.78 -4.22 -4.59
CA ASN A 406 29.36 -2.88 -4.48
C ASN A 406 28.83 -2.24 -3.16
N LYS A 407 28.17 -1.08 -3.22
CA LYS A 407 27.41 -0.52 -2.09
C LYS A 407 26.27 -1.45 -1.64
N GLN A 408 25.77 -2.28 -2.54
CA GLN A 408 24.77 -3.32 -2.30
C GLN A 408 25.39 -4.71 -2.49
N ILE A 409 24.86 -5.71 -1.79
CA ILE A 409 25.15 -7.13 -2.00
C ILE A 409 23.84 -7.80 -2.43
N VAL A 410 23.82 -8.43 -3.60
CA VAL A 410 22.58 -8.91 -4.21
C VAL A 410 22.78 -10.31 -4.79
N GLY A 411 21.81 -11.20 -4.54
CA GLY A 411 21.66 -12.48 -5.21
C GLY A 411 20.73 -12.38 -6.43
N LEU A 412 19.85 -13.36 -6.63
CA LEU A 412 18.73 -13.22 -7.57
C LEU A 412 17.49 -12.83 -6.76
N GLY A 413 16.99 -11.61 -6.97
CA GLY A 413 15.81 -11.10 -6.26
C GLY A 413 16.00 -10.83 -4.75
N TRP A 414 17.04 -11.35 -4.11
CA TRP A 414 17.37 -11.11 -2.70
C TRP A 414 18.51 -10.10 -2.53
N HIS A 415 18.37 -9.16 -1.60
CA HIS A 415 19.49 -8.39 -1.07
C HIS A 415 20.14 -9.16 0.08
N LYS A 416 21.39 -8.83 0.38
CA LYS A 416 22.09 -9.38 1.54
C LYS A 416 22.71 -8.28 2.38
N THR A 417 22.51 -8.34 3.69
CA THR A 417 23.22 -7.47 4.62
C THR A 417 24.64 -7.97 4.86
N ARG A 418 25.52 -7.10 5.38
CA ARG A 418 26.90 -7.50 5.73
C ARG A 418 26.96 -8.52 6.87
N ASP A 419 25.96 -8.56 7.74
CA ASP A 419 25.86 -9.49 8.87
C ASP A 419 25.16 -10.82 8.52
N GLY A 420 24.89 -11.05 7.23
CA GLY A 420 24.55 -12.37 6.68
C GLY A 420 23.10 -12.55 6.23
N TRP A 421 22.20 -11.63 6.58
CA TRP A 421 20.78 -11.77 6.30
C TRP A 421 20.48 -11.55 4.82
N PHE A 422 19.84 -12.52 4.18
CA PHE A 422 19.11 -12.27 2.95
C PHE A 422 17.80 -11.57 3.29
N TRP A 423 17.42 -10.57 2.50
CA TRP A 423 16.21 -9.81 2.76
C TRP A 423 15.68 -9.14 1.49
N HIS A 424 14.38 -8.84 1.51
CA HIS A 424 13.74 -7.95 0.57
C HIS A 424 12.53 -7.31 1.26
N ASN A 425 12.31 -6.02 1.01
CA ASN A 425 11.10 -5.32 1.47
C ASN A 425 10.11 -5.13 0.32
N GLY A 426 8.89 -4.76 0.62
CA GLY A 426 7.84 -4.53 -0.36
C GLY A 426 6.97 -3.37 0.04
N GLN A 427 6.51 -2.62 -0.95
CA GLN A 427 5.54 -1.56 -0.75
C GLN A 427 4.62 -1.46 -1.96
N THR A 428 3.34 -1.23 -1.70
CA THR A 428 2.33 -0.83 -2.69
C THR A 428 1.60 0.42 -2.17
N GLY A 429 0.50 0.83 -2.81
CA GLY A 429 -0.24 2.03 -2.41
C GLY A 429 -0.75 1.99 -0.96
N GLY A 430 -1.06 0.79 -0.45
CA GLY A 430 -1.70 0.61 0.85
C GLY A 430 -1.02 -0.37 1.81
N TYR A 431 0.16 -0.91 1.47
CA TYR A 431 0.78 -2.02 2.18
C TYR A 431 2.29 -1.88 2.23
N SER A 432 2.90 -2.39 3.29
CA SER A 432 4.34 -2.57 3.41
C SER A 432 4.63 -3.99 3.89
N SER A 433 5.74 -4.56 3.44
CA SER A 433 6.15 -5.90 3.83
C SER A 433 7.66 -6.04 3.91
N PHE A 434 8.09 -7.07 4.62
CA PHE A 434 9.47 -7.44 4.78
C PHE A 434 9.57 -8.96 4.90
N ALA A 435 10.52 -9.55 4.19
CA ALA A 435 10.95 -10.92 4.40
C ALA A 435 12.47 -10.95 4.51
N GLY A 436 13.00 -11.71 5.47
CA GLY A 436 14.43 -11.93 5.56
C GLY A 436 14.77 -13.21 6.30
N PHE A 437 15.91 -13.80 5.97
CA PHE A 437 16.37 -15.07 6.53
C PHE A 437 17.89 -15.14 6.59
N GLU A 438 18.39 -15.95 7.52
CA GLU A 438 19.80 -16.28 7.69
C GLU A 438 19.91 -17.81 7.82
N PRO A 439 20.36 -18.53 6.77
CA PRO A 439 20.42 -20.00 6.74
C PRO A 439 21.38 -20.63 7.77
N THR A 440 22.50 -19.97 8.07
CA THR A 440 23.52 -20.42 9.02
C THR A 440 22.97 -20.43 10.45
N LYS A 441 22.20 -19.40 10.82
CA LYS A 441 21.59 -19.21 12.14
C LYS A 441 20.21 -19.87 12.24
N LYS A 442 19.68 -20.41 11.13
CA LYS A 442 18.33 -20.99 11.03
C LYS A 442 17.24 -20.03 11.54
N MET A 443 17.31 -18.79 11.07
CA MET A 443 16.40 -17.73 11.49
C MET A 443 15.73 -17.08 10.30
N ALA A 444 14.44 -16.77 10.41
CA ALA A 444 13.74 -15.96 9.43
C ALA A 444 12.72 -15.04 10.09
N VAL A 445 12.38 -13.96 9.39
CA VAL A 445 11.42 -12.96 9.80
C VAL A 445 10.56 -12.58 8.61
N VAL A 446 9.27 -12.50 8.85
CA VAL A 446 8.29 -11.92 7.94
C VAL A 446 7.52 -10.85 8.70
N VAL A 447 7.34 -9.67 8.09
CA VAL A 447 6.45 -8.63 8.61
C VAL A 447 5.56 -8.15 7.49
N LEU A 448 4.24 -8.17 7.69
CA LEU A 448 3.23 -7.73 6.72
C LEU A 448 2.36 -6.66 7.37
N THR A 449 2.12 -5.55 6.68
CA THR A 449 1.24 -4.47 7.15
C THR A 449 0.27 -4.05 6.05
N ASN A 450 -0.93 -3.61 6.44
CA ASN A 450 -1.91 -2.96 5.58
C ASN A 450 -1.80 -1.43 5.67
N SER A 451 -0.56 -0.92 5.72
CA SER A 451 -0.23 0.50 5.63
C SER A 451 1.04 0.72 4.80
N ALA A 452 1.03 1.75 3.96
CA ALA A 452 2.19 2.20 3.18
C ALA A 452 3.26 2.94 4.02
N ALA A 453 3.08 3.04 5.34
CA ALA A 453 4.02 3.69 6.24
C ALA A 453 5.30 2.85 6.46
N GLU A 454 6.44 3.54 6.65
CA GLU A 454 7.79 2.95 6.59
C GLU A 454 7.99 1.79 7.57
N LEU A 455 8.31 0.60 7.04
CA LEU A 455 8.44 -0.63 7.82
C LEU A 455 9.90 -1.03 8.12
N ASP A 456 10.83 -0.64 7.26
CA ASP A 456 12.23 -1.09 7.29
C ASP A 456 12.93 -0.88 8.65
N PRO A 457 12.82 0.28 9.33
CA PRO A 457 13.48 0.48 10.63
C PRO A 457 13.05 -0.56 11.67
N THR A 458 11.77 -0.91 11.69
CA THR A 458 11.19 -1.93 12.58
C THR A 458 11.70 -3.32 12.23
N SER A 459 11.67 -3.69 10.95
CA SER A 459 12.10 -4.99 10.46
C SER A 459 13.60 -5.23 10.68
N PHE A 460 14.47 -4.28 10.34
CA PHE A 460 15.90 -4.42 10.58
C PHE A 460 16.25 -4.40 12.07
N ALA A 461 15.50 -3.67 12.90
CA ALA A 461 15.68 -3.74 14.35
C ALA A 461 15.28 -5.11 14.91
N LEU A 462 14.27 -5.77 14.32
CA LEU A 462 13.91 -7.15 14.66
C LEU A 462 15.05 -8.13 14.30
N LEU A 463 15.60 -8.05 13.09
CA LEU A 463 16.76 -8.87 12.68
C LEU A 463 17.94 -8.74 13.65
N ARG A 464 18.28 -7.51 14.03
CA ARG A 464 19.37 -7.23 14.98
C ARG A 464 19.11 -7.79 16.38
N ARG A 465 17.87 -7.74 16.87
CA ARG A 465 17.51 -8.27 18.20
C ARG A 465 17.50 -9.80 18.23
N LEU A 466 17.13 -10.43 17.13
CA LEU A 466 17.13 -11.88 16.98
C LEU A 466 18.54 -12.48 16.90
N THR A 467 19.51 -11.71 16.41
CA THR A 467 20.90 -12.12 16.25
C THR A 467 21.74 -11.99 17.52
N LYS A 468 21.30 -11.15 18.47
CA LYS A 468 21.91 -10.99 19.80
C LYS A 468 21.33 -11.98 20.78
#